data_AF-A0A7Y5Y7Q6-F1
#
_entry.id   AF-A0A7Y5Y7Q6-F1
#
_cell.length_a   1.000
_cell.length_b   1.000
_cell.length_c   1.000
_cell.angle_alpha   90.00
_cell.angle_beta   90.00
_cell.angle_gamma   90.00
#
_symmetry.space_group_name_H-M   'P 1'
#
loop_
_entity.id
_entity.type
_entity.pdbx_description
1 polymer ?
#
loop_
_entity_poly.entity_id
_entity_poly.type
_entity_poly.pdbx_seq_one_letter_code
_entity_poly.pdbx_strand_id
1 'polypeptide(L)'
;MSFDPASAPTLTSRIHGSLLGGALGDALGYSVASDSAAEIRGRFGARGLAGFEDLQGPCKFSDDTQLTLYTVDGLVEALEWANSGVGADVNACLWLAYLRWLATQGEDAGPSAPAPQPRWIDGNEVLRQRRHPDNDCIAGLATGEMGTSMRPVNAGARGAGTVMRSAPFGLVPHITPDAVYKLSADAAALTHGHPAARQSAGIFSLLIHRLVSGESLMDAAAGVAAHAASLPEVAPELPERLAAALRLADKAVAGPDELHHALGQGRTAEEALAVALYAVLATAPAEGADMDPARHFREALAVAVNQGGASDTAGSLAGNILGAFYGEDCLPSQWLAALEAPDVIRGMAGQLVKVTTGEG
;
A
#
# COMPACT_ATOMS: atom_id res chain seq x y z
N MET A 1 -14.47 13.86 20.77
CA MET A 1 -13.74 13.66 22.05
C MET A 1 -12.31 14.14 21.86
N SER A 2 -11.70 14.79 22.86
CA SER A 2 -10.28 15.16 22.80
C SER A 2 -9.43 13.90 22.78
N PHE A 3 -8.65 13.69 21.72
CA PHE A 3 -7.58 12.69 21.70
C PHE A 3 -6.69 12.93 22.92
N ASP A 4 -6.59 11.93 23.81
CA ASP A 4 -5.57 11.93 24.84
C ASP A 4 -4.22 11.66 24.13
N PRO A 5 -3.28 12.61 24.09
CA PRO A 5 -2.01 12.42 23.38
C PRO A 5 -1.19 11.24 23.95
N ALA A 6 -1.53 10.72 25.14
CA ALA A 6 -0.91 9.52 25.71
C ALA A 6 -1.36 8.20 25.06
N SER A 7 -2.40 8.19 24.21
CA SER A 7 -2.91 6.98 23.53
C SER A 7 -2.62 6.91 22.02
N ALA A 8 -1.96 7.93 21.45
CA ALA A 8 -1.58 7.91 20.05
C ALA A 8 -0.39 6.96 19.80
N PRO A 9 -0.42 6.09 18.78
CA PRO A 9 0.69 5.18 18.51
C PRO A 9 1.94 5.95 18.08
N THR A 10 3.09 5.48 18.55
CA THR A 10 4.41 6.02 18.21
C THR A 10 4.71 5.85 16.72
N LEU A 11 5.64 6.63 16.16
CA LEU A 11 6.05 6.45 14.76
C LEU A 11 6.54 5.02 14.49
N THR A 12 7.31 4.44 15.42
CA THR A 12 7.75 3.03 15.35
C THR A 12 6.56 2.07 15.23
N SER A 13 5.56 2.21 16.10
CA SER A 13 4.34 1.39 16.05
C SER A 13 3.56 1.61 14.76
N ARG A 14 3.51 2.83 14.21
CA ARG A 14 2.86 3.14 12.92
C ARG A 14 3.62 2.56 11.73
N ILE A 15 4.95 2.57 11.74
CA ILE A 15 5.78 1.96 10.69
C ILE A 15 5.55 0.44 10.67
N HIS A 16 5.68 -0.21 11.82
CA HIS A 16 5.42 -1.64 11.95
C HIS A 16 3.97 -1.99 11.62
N GLY A 17 3.03 -1.24 12.19
CA GLY A 17 1.60 -1.34 11.97
C GLY A 17 1.24 -1.29 10.49
N SER A 18 1.70 -0.26 9.79
CA SER A 18 1.39 -0.07 8.36
C SER A 18 1.98 -1.18 7.50
N LEU A 19 3.25 -1.55 7.69
CA LEU A 19 3.90 -2.58 6.86
C LEU A 19 3.35 -3.99 7.12
N LEU A 20 3.17 -4.38 8.39
CA LEU A 20 2.57 -5.67 8.74
C LEU A 20 1.08 -5.71 8.39
N GLY A 21 0.36 -4.60 8.61
CA GLY A 21 -1.06 -4.48 8.26
C GLY A 21 -1.29 -4.66 6.76
N GLY A 22 -0.46 -4.02 5.93
CA GLY A 22 -0.48 -4.23 4.48
C GLY A 22 -0.21 -5.68 4.10
N ALA A 23 0.81 -6.30 4.68
CA ALA A 23 1.13 -7.70 4.40
C ALA A 23 0.03 -8.69 4.83
N LEU A 24 -0.67 -8.41 5.93
CA LEU A 24 -1.84 -9.19 6.34
C LEU A 24 -3.00 -9.04 5.36
N GLY A 25 -3.25 -7.81 4.90
CA GLY A 25 -4.29 -7.51 3.91
C GLY A 25 -4.01 -8.14 2.55
N ASP A 26 -2.78 -8.01 2.07
CA ASP A 26 -2.24 -8.71 0.89
C ASP A 26 -2.47 -10.22 1.03
N ALA A 27 -1.95 -10.85 2.09
CA ALA A 27 -2.06 -12.30 2.24
C ALA A 27 -3.51 -12.81 2.33
N LEU A 28 -4.42 -12.04 2.94
CA LEU A 28 -5.84 -12.36 2.96
C LEU A 28 -6.44 -12.29 1.54
N GLY A 29 -6.19 -11.19 0.84
CA GLY A 29 -6.74 -10.94 -0.49
C GLY A 29 -6.13 -11.85 -1.57
N TYR A 30 -4.85 -12.18 -1.46
CA TYR A 30 -4.13 -13.07 -2.38
C TYR A 30 -4.76 -14.47 -2.44
N SER A 31 -5.34 -14.93 -1.33
CA SER A 31 -6.06 -16.22 -1.25
C SER A 31 -7.32 -16.29 -2.12
N VAL A 32 -7.80 -15.13 -2.60
CA VAL A 32 -8.99 -14.96 -3.44
C VAL A 32 -8.77 -14.02 -4.63
N ALA A 33 -7.53 -13.61 -4.93
CA ALA A 33 -7.25 -12.60 -5.97
C ALA A 33 -7.64 -13.04 -7.39
N SER A 34 -7.80 -14.34 -7.63
CA SER A 34 -8.28 -14.89 -8.91
C SER A 34 -9.78 -15.17 -8.94
N ASP A 35 -10.50 -14.95 -7.84
CA ASP A 35 -11.91 -15.27 -7.71
C ASP A 35 -12.80 -14.05 -8.00
N SER A 36 -13.95 -14.30 -8.64
CA SER A 36 -15.06 -13.35 -8.64
C SER A 36 -15.78 -13.31 -7.29
N ALA A 37 -16.52 -12.23 -7.01
CA ALA A 37 -17.34 -12.12 -5.80
C ALA A 37 -18.30 -13.32 -5.60
N ALA A 38 -18.80 -13.90 -6.70
CA ALA A 38 -19.67 -15.06 -6.66
C ALA A 38 -18.91 -16.34 -6.25
N GLU A 39 -17.69 -16.53 -6.76
CA GLU A 39 -16.82 -17.66 -6.40
C GLU A 39 -16.36 -17.57 -4.95
N ILE A 40 -16.00 -16.37 -4.47
CA ILE A 40 -15.66 -16.13 -3.06
C ILE A 40 -16.83 -16.53 -2.16
N ARG A 41 -18.05 -16.07 -2.47
CA ARG A 41 -19.27 -16.47 -1.73
C ARG A 41 -19.56 -17.96 -1.85
N GLY A 42 -19.25 -18.59 -2.98
CA GLY A 42 -19.37 -20.03 -3.17
C GLY A 42 -18.44 -20.82 -2.24
N ARG A 43 -17.21 -20.31 -2.02
CA ARG A 43 -16.20 -20.94 -1.16
C ARG A 43 -16.44 -20.70 0.34
N PHE A 44 -16.79 -19.47 0.72
CA PHE A 44 -16.83 -19.04 2.13
C PHE A 44 -18.25 -18.75 2.67
N GLY A 45 -19.27 -18.92 1.83
CA GLY A 45 -20.67 -18.65 2.17
C GLY A 45 -21.05 -17.17 1.99
N ALA A 46 -22.27 -16.82 2.42
CA ALA A 46 -22.85 -15.49 2.17
C ALA A 46 -22.05 -14.32 2.77
N ARG A 47 -21.30 -14.57 3.85
CA ARG A 47 -20.44 -13.59 4.51
C ARG A 47 -19.10 -13.35 3.80
N GLY A 48 -18.72 -14.19 2.83
CA GLY A 48 -17.42 -14.13 2.19
C GLY A 48 -16.25 -14.53 3.11
N LEU A 49 -15.03 -14.26 2.66
CA LEU A 49 -13.80 -14.47 3.42
C LEU A 49 -13.69 -13.43 4.54
N ALA A 50 -13.72 -13.83 5.81
CA ALA A 50 -13.70 -12.87 6.93
C ALA A 50 -12.36 -12.82 7.69
N GLY A 51 -11.50 -13.81 7.51
CA GLY A 51 -10.20 -13.83 8.18
C GLY A 51 -9.36 -15.05 7.88
N PHE A 52 -8.14 -15.08 8.44
CA PHE A 52 -7.21 -16.22 8.28
C PHE A 52 -7.76 -17.51 8.89
N GLU A 53 -8.68 -17.42 9.84
CA GLU A 53 -9.38 -18.56 10.43
C GLU A 53 -10.20 -19.35 9.40
N ASP A 54 -10.57 -18.72 8.29
CA ASP A 54 -11.28 -19.37 7.17
C ASP A 54 -10.31 -20.05 6.17
N LEU A 55 -9.01 -19.82 6.28
CA LEU A 55 -7.99 -20.29 5.34
C LEU A 55 -7.32 -21.58 5.84
N GLN A 56 -6.84 -22.39 4.88
CA GLN A 56 -6.07 -23.59 5.15
C GLN A 56 -4.61 -23.40 4.71
N GLY A 57 -3.66 -23.55 5.63
CA GLY A 57 -2.23 -23.44 5.36
C GLY A 57 -1.64 -22.06 5.65
N PRO A 58 -0.35 -21.83 5.33
CA PRO A 58 0.33 -20.57 5.61
C PRO A 58 -0.27 -19.43 4.76
N CYS A 59 -0.46 -18.27 5.38
CA CYS A 59 -0.98 -17.08 4.71
C CYS A 59 0.18 -16.35 4.03
N LYS A 60 0.27 -16.54 2.70
CA LYS A 60 1.36 -16.03 1.84
C LYS A 60 0.99 -14.66 1.29
N PHE A 61 1.94 -13.72 1.31
CA PHE A 61 1.81 -12.41 0.65
C PHE A 61 2.23 -12.46 -0.83
N SER A 62 1.74 -11.54 -1.66
CA SER A 62 2.01 -11.43 -3.10
C SER A 62 3.22 -10.52 -3.41
N ASP A 63 3.34 -10.08 -4.65
CA ASP A 63 4.25 -9.03 -5.06
C ASP A 63 3.94 -7.66 -4.43
N ASP A 64 2.70 -7.38 -3.98
CA ASP A 64 2.33 -6.16 -3.27
C ASP A 64 3.24 -5.94 -2.06
N THR A 65 3.34 -6.93 -1.18
CA THR A 65 4.25 -6.87 -0.03
C THR A 65 5.70 -6.87 -0.47
N GLN A 66 6.10 -7.69 -1.45
CA GLN A 66 7.50 -7.73 -1.90
C GLN A 66 7.96 -6.34 -2.39
N LEU A 67 7.22 -5.74 -3.31
CA LEU A 67 7.53 -4.43 -3.86
C LEU A 67 7.43 -3.33 -2.79
N THR A 68 6.48 -3.42 -1.85
CA THR A 68 6.43 -2.51 -0.69
C THR A 68 7.73 -2.55 0.11
N LEU A 69 8.25 -3.74 0.42
CA LEU A 69 9.50 -3.90 1.16
C LEU A 69 10.71 -3.38 0.37
N TYR A 70 10.73 -3.57 -0.96
CA TYR A 70 11.75 -2.97 -1.82
C TYR A 70 11.63 -1.44 -1.93
N THR A 71 10.41 -0.87 -1.85
CA THR A 71 10.24 0.58 -1.67
C THR A 71 10.87 1.04 -0.36
N VAL A 72 10.62 0.33 0.75
CA VAL A 72 11.24 0.63 2.05
C VAL A 72 12.76 0.61 1.93
N ASP A 73 13.32 -0.42 1.28
CA ASP A 73 14.77 -0.54 1.09
C ASP A 73 15.37 0.63 0.29
N GLY A 74 14.73 1.06 -0.80
CA GLY A 74 15.16 2.22 -1.57
C GLY A 74 15.09 3.54 -0.79
N LEU A 75 14.05 3.71 0.04
CA LEU A 75 13.95 4.87 0.95
C LEU A 75 15.01 4.82 2.05
N VAL A 76 15.25 3.65 2.64
CA VAL A 76 16.30 3.44 3.65
C VAL A 76 17.66 3.82 3.07
N GLU A 77 17.99 3.34 1.88
CA GLU A 77 19.26 3.68 1.22
C GLU A 77 19.42 5.19 1.05
N ALA A 78 18.39 5.89 0.55
CA ALA A 78 18.43 7.34 0.39
C ALA A 78 18.61 8.08 1.73
N LEU A 79 17.94 7.61 2.79
CA LEU A 79 18.05 8.18 4.14
C LEU A 79 19.41 7.88 4.80
N GLU A 80 20.03 6.72 4.56
CA GLU A 80 21.38 6.40 5.01
C GLU A 80 22.40 7.40 4.46
N TRP A 81 22.31 7.72 3.17
CA TRP A 81 23.15 8.74 2.54
C TRP A 81 22.89 10.12 3.16
N ALA A 82 21.63 10.52 3.29
CA ALA A 82 21.26 11.81 3.87
C ALA A 82 21.77 11.97 5.31
N ASN A 83 21.61 10.94 6.15
CA ASN A 83 22.10 10.91 7.53
C ASN A 83 23.64 10.94 7.62
N SER A 84 24.32 10.47 6.58
CA SER A 84 25.78 10.57 6.44
C SER A 84 26.25 11.92 5.90
N GLY A 85 25.33 12.87 5.65
CA GLY A 85 25.63 14.19 5.10
C GLY A 85 25.85 14.21 3.59
N VAL A 86 25.44 13.16 2.87
CA VAL A 86 25.60 13.01 1.43
C VAL A 86 24.23 12.99 0.75
N GLY A 87 24.02 13.84 -0.25
CA GLY A 87 22.78 13.81 -1.03
C GLY A 87 22.71 12.56 -1.92
N ALA A 88 21.54 11.92 -1.96
CA ALA A 88 21.24 10.83 -2.89
C ALA A 88 20.00 11.18 -3.73
N ASP A 89 19.98 10.68 -4.97
CA ASP A 89 18.77 10.69 -5.78
C ASP A 89 17.84 9.57 -5.29
N VAL A 90 16.75 9.95 -4.61
CA VAL A 90 15.78 9.02 -4.04
C VAL A 90 15.17 8.11 -5.10
N ASN A 91 14.88 8.63 -6.29
CA ASN A 91 14.31 7.82 -7.38
C ASN A 91 15.32 6.82 -7.91
N ALA A 92 16.60 7.17 -7.95
CA ALA A 92 17.65 6.23 -8.33
C ALA A 92 17.78 5.08 -7.31
N CYS A 93 17.75 5.38 -6.00
CA CYS A 93 17.77 4.35 -4.95
C CYS A 93 16.56 3.39 -5.08
N LEU A 94 15.36 3.95 -5.28
CA LEU A 94 14.14 3.17 -5.50
C LEU A 94 14.22 2.31 -6.77
N TRP A 95 14.71 2.89 -7.86
CA TRP A 95 14.87 2.16 -9.12
C TRP A 95 15.84 0.99 -8.97
N LEU A 96 16.99 1.20 -8.33
CA LEU A 96 17.95 0.12 -8.04
C LEU A 96 17.33 -0.96 -7.15
N ALA A 97 16.52 -0.59 -6.15
CA ALA A 97 15.79 -1.55 -5.33
C ALA A 97 14.79 -2.37 -6.16
N TYR A 98 14.04 -1.74 -7.05
CA TYR A 98 13.11 -2.45 -7.93
C TYR A 98 13.82 -3.32 -8.98
N LEU A 99 15.01 -2.95 -9.45
CA LEU A 99 15.83 -3.80 -10.31
C LEU A 99 16.31 -5.06 -9.57
N ARG A 100 16.63 -4.94 -8.27
CA ARG A 100 16.93 -6.12 -7.44
C ARG A 100 15.72 -7.02 -7.31
N TRP A 101 14.54 -6.47 -7.02
CA TRP A 101 13.29 -7.23 -7.01
C TRP A 101 13.01 -7.91 -8.36
N LEU A 102 13.16 -7.19 -9.48
CA LEU A 102 12.96 -7.74 -10.83
C LEU A 102 13.81 -9.00 -11.05
N ALA A 103 15.09 -8.94 -10.66
CA ALA A 103 15.99 -10.09 -10.73
C ALA A 103 15.53 -11.27 -9.86
N THR A 104 14.93 -11.01 -8.68
CA THR A 104 14.37 -12.09 -7.84
C THR A 104 13.14 -12.76 -8.48
N GLN A 105 12.46 -12.07 -9.39
CA GLN A 105 11.36 -12.64 -10.18
C GLN A 105 11.82 -13.45 -11.38
N GLY A 106 13.14 -13.52 -11.65
CA GLY A 106 13.72 -14.22 -12.79
C GLY A 106 13.63 -13.43 -14.11
N GLU A 107 13.47 -12.11 -14.02
CA GLU A 107 13.44 -11.19 -15.15
C GLU A 107 14.75 -10.40 -15.23
N ASP A 108 15.07 -9.87 -16.41
CA ASP A 108 16.28 -9.09 -16.69
C ASP A 108 15.92 -7.71 -17.25
N ALA A 109 16.58 -6.66 -16.77
CA ALA A 109 16.36 -5.28 -17.24
C ALA A 109 17.18 -4.90 -18.48
N GLY A 110 17.84 -5.88 -19.10
CA GLY A 110 18.69 -5.69 -20.25
C GLY A 110 20.11 -5.21 -19.88
N PRO A 111 21.05 -5.30 -20.83
CA PRO A 111 22.47 -5.02 -20.60
C PRO A 111 22.78 -3.53 -20.35
N SER A 112 21.83 -2.63 -20.61
CA SER A 112 21.96 -1.19 -20.36
C SER A 112 21.58 -0.78 -18.93
N ALA A 113 20.86 -1.64 -18.21
CA ALA A 113 20.51 -1.36 -16.82
C ALA A 113 21.74 -1.48 -15.91
N PRO A 114 21.86 -0.65 -14.87
CA PRO A 114 22.92 -0.81 -13.89
C PRO A 114 22.77 -2.12 -13.13
N ALA A 115 23.89 -2.69 -12.67
CA ALA A 115 23.88 -3.80 -11.72
C ALA A 115 23.82 -3.24 -10.28
N PRO A 116 22.65 -3.27 -9.62
CA PRO A 116 22.52 -2.77 -8.25
C PRO A 116 23.36 -3.60 -7.28
N GLN A 117 23.96 -2.94 -6.28
CA GLN A 117 24.66 -3.64 -5.20
C GLN A 117 23.64 -4.37 -4.31
N PRO A 118 23.97 -5.57 -3.81
CA PRO A 118 23.08 -6.31 -2.92
C PRO A 118 22.95 -5.61 -1.56
N ARG A 119 21.76 -5.69 -0.98
CA ARG A 119 21.39 -5.17 0.33
C ARG A 119 20.82 -6.29 1.20
N TRP A 120 20.57 -5.99 2.48
CA TRP A 120 20.06 -6.97 3.46
C TRP A 120 18.78 -7.68 2.97
N ILE A 121 17.87 -6.93 2.34
CA ILE A 121 16.58 -7.45 1.87
C ILE A 121 16.75 -8.62 0.88
N ASP A 122 17.80 -8.61 0.05
CA ASP A 122 18.00 -9.59 -1.02
C ASP A 122 18.37 -10.98 -0.50
N GLY A 123 18.81 -11.09 0.75
CA GLY A 123 19.14 -12.35 1.41
C GLY A 123 17.91 -13.20 1.77
N ASN A 124 16.70 -12.63 1.72
CA ASN A 124 15.48 -13.27 2.19
C ASN A 124 14.82 -14.11 1.08
N GLU A 125 14.92 -15.45 1.16
CA GLU A 125 14.42 -16.37 0.13
C GLU A 125 12.91 -16.26 -0.14
N VAL A 126 12.12 -15.87 0.86
CA VAL A 126 10.67 -15.67 0.72
C VAL A 126 10.32 -14.60 -0.33
N LEU A 127 11.18 -13.58 -0.50
CA LEU A 127 10.99 -12.49 -1.46
C LEU A 127 11.39 -12.85 -2.89
N ARG A 128 11.92 -14.07 -3.10
CA ARG A 128 12.27 -14.62 -4.42
C ARG A 128 11.19 -15.53 -5.00
N GLN A 129 10.10 -15.73 -4.27
CA GLN A 129 8.97 -16.54 -4.72
C GLN A 129 8.12 -15.70 -5.69
N ARG A 130 8.05 -16.11 -6.96
CA ARG A 130 7.23 -15.44 -7.97
C ARG A 130 5.74 -15.72 -7.72
N ARG A 131 4.98 -14.69 -7.35
CA ARG A 131 3.58 -14.79 -6.91
C ARG A 131 2.66 -13.82 -7.64
N HIS A 132 2.47 -14.10 -8.93
CA HIS A 132 1.62 -13.31 -9.83
C HIS A 132 2.04 -11.82 -9.92
N PRO A 133 3.33 -11.53 -10.21
CA PRO A 133 3.81 -10.15 -10.23
C PRO A 133 3.04 -9.28 -11.22
N ASP A 134 2.76 -8.04 -10.82
CA ASP A 134 2.14 -7.03 -11.67
C ASP A 134 2.93 -6.85 -12.98
N ASN A 135 2.26 -7.11 -14.10
CA ASN A 135 2.91 -7.12 -15.42
C ASN A 135 3.38 -5.72 -15.84
N ASP A 136 2.69 -4.66 -15.42
CA ASP A 136 3.08 -3.28 -15.72
C ASP A 136 4.39 -2.93 -14.98
N CYS A 137 4.58 -3.41 -13.74
CA CYS A 137 5.82 -3.31 -13.00
C CYS A 137 6.96 -4.04 -13.70
N ILE A 138 6.76 -5.32 -14.06
CA ILE A 138 7.77 -6.11 -14.77
C ILE A 138 8.14 -5.44 -16.10
N ALA A 139 7.15 -5.10 -16.93
CA ALA A 139 7.38 -4.49 -18.23
C ALA A 139 8.14 -3.15 -18.12
N GLY A 140 7.82 -2.35 -17.09
CA GLY A 140 8.43 -1.04 -16.90
C GLY A 140 9.89 -1.12 -16.51
N LEU A 141 10.20 -2.00 -15.54
CA LEU A 141 11.57 -2.23 -15.09
C LEU A 141 12.41 -2.95 -16.15
N ALA A 142 11.80 -3.87 -16.91
CA ALA A 142 12.45 -4.61 -17.99
C ALA A 142 12.92 -3.72 -19.16
N THR A 143 12.45 -2.47 -19.24
CA THR A 143 12.99 -1.49 -20.21
C THR A 143 14.45 -1.13 -19.94
N GLY A 144 14.92 -1.26 -18.68
CA GLY A 144 16.23 -0.78 -18.26
C GLY A 144 16.37 0.75 -18.26
N GLU A 145 15.30 1.50 -18.53
CA GLU A 145 15.28 2.97 -18.43
C GLU A 145 14.75 3.40 -17.06
N MET A 146 15.43 4.35 -16.41
CA MET A 146 14.91 5.00 -15.22
C MET A 146 13.84 6.03 -15.62
N GLY A 147 12.58 5.63 -15.59
CA GLY A 147 11.45 6.49 -15.93
C GLY A 147 11.37 7.75 -15.05
N THR A 148 10.90 8.86 -15.62
CA THR A 148 10.72 10.14 -14.89
C THR A 148 9.31 10.67 -15.11
N SER A 149 8.87 11.63 -14.30
CA SER A 149 7.54 12.24 -14.50
C SER A 149 7.36 12.94 -15.84
N MET A 150 8.44 13.40 -16.47
CA MET A 150 8.45 14.02 -17.81
C MET A 150 8.59 13.00 -18.95
N ARG A 151 9.29 11.89 -18.70
CA ARG A 151 9.46 10.79 -19.66
C ARG A 151 9.27 9.47 -18.90
N PRO A 152 8.03 9.08 -18.61
CA PRO A 152 7.78 7.85 -17.88
C PRO A 152 7.96 6.64 -18.79
N VAL A 153 8.31 5.49 -18.21
CA VAL A 153 8.18 4.21 -18.90
C VAL A 153 6.70 3.79 -18.90
N ASN A 154 6.32 2.92 -19.83
CA ASN A 154 4.95 2.42 -19.97
C ASN A 154 3.87 3.51 -19.90
N ALA A 155 3.85 4.42 -20.88
CA ALA A 155 2.96 5.58 -20.88
C ALA A 155 1.47 5.26 -20.66
N GLY A 156 1.00 4.09 -21.09
CA GLY A 156 -0.38 3.63 -20.93
C GLY A 156 -0.66 2.78 -19.69
N ALA A 157 0.36 2.36 -18.94
CA ALA A 157 0.20 1.49 -17.78
C ALA A 157 -0.54 2.20 -16.64
N ARG A 158 -1.66 1.60 -16.22
CA ARG A 158 -2.61 2.17 -15.25
C ARG A 158 -2.86 1.22 -14.05
N GLY A 159 -2.18 0.07 -14.02
CA GLY A 159 -2.33 -0.94 -12.98
C GLY A 159 -2.11 -0.42 -11.56
N ALA A 160 -2.57 -1.19 -10.58
CA ALA A 160 -2.45 -0.85 -9.16
C ALA A 160 -1.02 -1.03 -8.59
N GLY A 161 -0.09 -1.55 -9.40
CA GLY A 161 1.31 -1.76 -9.03
C GLY A 161 2.04 -0.53 -8.48
N THR A 162 1.59 0.68 -8.82
CA THR A 162 2.12 1.91 -8.22
C THR A 162 1.63 2.14 -6.80
N VAL A 163 0.32 2.03 -6.57
CA VAL A 163 -0.30 2.40 -5.30
C VAL A 163 -0.02 1.34 -4.23
N MET A 164 0.01 0.05 -4.60
CA MET A 164 0.21 -1.06 -3.66
C MET A 164 1.52 -0.94 -2.86
N ARG A 165 2.54 -0.31 -3.44
CA ARG A 165 3.87 -0.17 -2.84
C ARG A 165 4.19 1.23 -2.33
N SER A 166 3.18 2.09 -2.20
CA SER A 166 3.38 3.52 -1.94
C SER A 166 3.17 3.94 -0.48
N ALA A 167 2.63 3.08 0.39
CA ALA A 167 2.50 3.42 1.82
C ALA A 167 3.82 3.89 2.48
N PRO A 168 5.00 3.31 2.18
CA PRO A 168 6.26 3.69 2.81
C PRO A 168 6.65 5.17 2.67
N PHE A 169 6.28 5.83 1.56
CA PHE A 169 6.59 7.26 1.37
C PHE A 169 5.92 8.14 2.42
N GLY A 170 4.71 7.77 2.86
CA GLY A 170 3.99 8.51 3.90
C GLY A 170 4.50 8.27 5.32
N LEU A 171 5.32 7.22 5.52
CA LEU A 171 5.91 6.87 6.81
C LEU A 171 7.19 7.67 7.13
N VAL A 172 7.78 8.36 6.14
CA VAL A 172 8.98 9.17 6.34
C VAL A 172 8.59 10.45 7.11
N PRO A 173 9.16 10.69 8.31
CA PRO A 173 8.83 11.87 9.10
C PRO A 173 9.57 13.12 8.60
N HIS A 174 9.15 14.29 9.09
CA HIS A 174 9.83 15.58 8.88
C HIS A 174 10.01 16.04 7.43
N ILE A 175 9.22 15.48 6.50
CA ILE A 175 9.09 15.96 5.13
C ILE A 175 7.74 16.66 4.94
N THR A 176 7.65 17.57 3.97
CA THR A 176 6.39 18.29 3.72
C THR A 176 5.38 17.39 2.99
N PRO A 177 4.06 17.63 3.15
CA PRO A 177 3.02 16.93 2.39
C PRO A 177 3.25 16.94 0.87
N ASP A 178 3.67 18.08 0.31
CA ASP A 178 3.98 18.22 -1.11
C ASP A 178 5.18 17.35 -1.54
N ALA A 179 6.19 17.22 -0.66
CA ALA A 179 7.34 16.37 -0.91
C ALA A 179 6.96 14.88 -0.88
N VAL A 180 6.10 14.45 0.06
CA VAL A 180 5.56 13.07 0.12
C VAL A 180 4.85 12.72 -1.19
N TYR A 181 3.91 13.59 -1.60
CA TYR A 181 3.16 13.39 -2.84
C TYR A 181 4.10 13.30 -4.05
N LYS A 182 5.04 14.24 -4.17
CA LYS A 182 5.96 14.31 -5.31
C LYS A 182 6.89 13.10 -5.38
N LEU A 183 7.52 12.71 -4.26
CA LEU A 183 8.42 11.57 -4.21
C LEU A 183 7.73 10.28 -4.67
N SER A 184 6.52 10.02 -4.17
CA SER A 184 5.76 8.84 -4.56
C SER A 184 5.29 8.90 -6.03
N ALA A 185 4.77 10.04 -6.48
CA ALA A 185 4.30 10.20 -7.86
C ALA A 185 5.45 10.11 -8.89
N ASP A 186 6.63 10.62 -8.55
CA ASP A 186 7.83 10.49 -9.38
C ASP A 186 8.34 9.02 -9.38
N ALA A 187 8.35 8.36 -8.22
CA ALA A 187 8.74 6.95 -8.12
C ALA A 187 7.79 6.00 -8.89
N ALA A 188 6.50 6.34 -8.98
CA ALA A 188 5.54 5.60 -9.79
C ALA A 188 5.92 5.60 -11.29
N ALA A 189 6.54 6.68 -11.78
CA ALA A 189 6.99 6.82 -13.16
C ALA A 189 8.11 5.85 -13.57
N LEU A 190 8.75 5.18 -12.60
CA LEU A 190 9.73 4.11 -12.82
C LEU A 190 9.11 2.86 -13.46
N THR A 191 7.78 2.74 -13.45
CA THR A 191 7.07 1.57 -14.00
C THR A 191 5.80 1.90 -14.75
N HIS A 192 5.09 2.96 -14.36
CA HIS A 192 3.79 3.32 -14.90
C HIS A 192 3.77 4.79 -15.31
N GLY A 193 3.38 5.06 -16.56
CA GLY A 193 3.34 6.42 -17.08
C GLY A 193 1.97 7.09 -17.02
N HIS A 194 0.89 6.32 -16.90
CA HIS A 194 -0.45 6.89 -16.91
C HIS A 194 -0.65 7.85 -15.72
N PRO A 195 -1.16 9.08 -15.93
CA PRO A 195 -1.32 10.06 -14.85
C PRO A 195 -2.15 9.54 -13.66
N ALA A 196 -3.25 8.83 -13.91
CA ALA A 196 -4.07 8.24 -12.84
C ALA A 196 -3.27 7.32 -11.91
N ALA A 197 -2.36 6.49 -12.45
CA ALA A 197 -1.55 5.58 -11.64
C ALA A 197 -0.52 6.31 -10.78
N ARG A 198 0.14 7.33 -11.35
CA ARG A 198 1.14 8.13 -10.62
C ARG A 198 0.51 9.03 -9.56
N GLN A 199 -0.60 9.69 -9.90
CA GLN A 199 -1.33 10.56 -8.99
C GLN A 199 -1.94 9.76 -7.85
N SER A 200 -2.49 8.57 -8.10
CA SER A 200 -3.03 7.68 -7.05
C SER A 200 -1.95 7.26 -6.04
N ALA A 201 -0.75 6.93 -6.49
CA ALA A 201 0.38 6.62 -5.62
C ALA A 201 0.74 7.80 -4.69
N GLY A 202 0.83 9.00 -5.26
CA GLY A 202 1.07 10.23 -4.50
C GLY A 202 -0.03 10.52 -3.48
N ILE A 203 -1.31 10.39 -3.87
CA ILE A 203 -2.47 10.59 -2.99
C ILE A 203 -2.49 9.57 -1.85
N PHE A 204 -2.19 8.31 -2.13
CA PHE A 204 -2.14 7.27 -1.10
C PHE A 204 -1.01 7.52 -0.10
N SER A 205 0.18 7.88 -0.58
CA SER A 205 1.30 8.25 0.28
C SER A 205 0.97 9.45 1.17
N LEU A 206 0.30 10.46 0.60
CA LEU A 206 -0.17 11.63 1.34
C LEU A 206 -1.21 11.24 2.40
N LEU A 207 -2.12 10.30 2.11
CA LEU A 207 -3.09 9.78 3.07
C LEU A 207 -2.37 9.16 4.28
N ILE A 208 -1.41 8.28 4.03
CA ILE A 208 -0.60 7.66 5.10
C ILE A 208 0.12 8.74 5.91
N HIS A 209 0.72 9.73 5.26
CA HIS A 209 1.42 10.81 5.96
C HIS A 209 0.52 11.65 6.87
N ARG A 210 -0.70 11.95 6.45
CA ARG A 210 -1.69 12.69 7.25
C ARG A 210 -2.10 11.89 8.49
N LEU A 211 -2.30 10.59 8.35
CA LEU A 211 -2.62 9.69 9.47
C LEU A 211 -1.46 9.59 10.47
N VAL A 212 -0.22 9.44 9.96
CA VAL A 212 0.98 9.44 10.80
C VAL A 212 1.19 10.78 11.51
N SER A 213 0.77 11.88 10.89
CA SER A 213 0.78 13.23 11.47
C SER A 213 -0.34 13.47 12.50
N GLY A 214 -1.19 12.47 12.76
CA GLY A 214 -2.21 12.51 13.81
C GLY A 214 -3.59 12.99 13.37
N GLU A 215 -3.85 13.11 12.07
CA GLU A 215 -5.20 13.40 11.58
C GLU A 215 -6.16 12.22 11.79
N SER A 216 -7.45 12.50 11.91
CA SER A 216 -8.48 11.46 11.94
C SER A 216 -8.62 10.78 10.57
N LEU A 217 -9.16 9.56 10.52
CA LEU A 217 -9.41 8.84 9.27
C LEU A 217 -10.24 9.68 8.28
N MET A 218 -11.33 10.31 8.76
CA MET A 218 -12.21 11.10 7.91
C MET A 218 -11.55 12.40 7.43
N ASP A 219 -10.83 13.11 8.31
CA ASP A 219 -10.15 14.36 7.93
C ASP A 219 -9.03 14.09 6.91
N ALA A 220 -8.24 13.03 7.13
CA ALA A 220 -7.19 12.62 6.20
C ALA A 220 -7.81 12.22 4.84
N ALA A 221 -8.89 11.43 4.85
CA ALA A 221 -9.58 10.98 3.64
C ALA A 221 -10.20 12.14 2.85
N ALA A 222 -10.93 13.03 3.51
CA ALA A 222 -11.51 14.22 2.88
C ALA A 222 -10.41 15.16 2.36
N GLY A 223 -9.33 15.29 3.13
CA GLY A 223 -8.19 16.12 2.77
C GLY A 223 -7.45 15.64 1.53
N VAL A 224 -7.21 14.33 1.37
CA VAL A 224 -6.57 13.79 0.16
C VAL A 224 -7.50 13.80 -1.05
N ALA A 225 -8.81 13.62 -0.86
CA ALA A 225 -9.79 13.77 -1.94
C ALA A 225 -9.84 15.22 -2.46
N ALA A 226 -9.81 16.21 -1.55
CA ALA A 226 -9.73 17.62 -1.91
C ALA A 226 -8.40 17.96 -2.61
N HIS A 227 -7.28 17.41 -2.12
CA HIS A 227 -5.98 17.58 -2.77
C HIS A 227 -5.99 17.01 -4.20
N ALA A 228 -6.49 15.78 -4.38
CA ALA A 228 -6.62 15.16 -5.70
C ALA A 228 -7.41 16.04 -6.68
N ALA A 229 -8.56 16.57 -6.24
CA ALA A 229 -9.39 17.46 -7.07
C ALA A 229 -8.71 18.80 -7.43
N SER A 230 -7.69 19.20 -6.68
CA SER A 230 -6.95 20.45 -6.91
C SER A 230 -5.67 20.28 -7.75
N LEU A 231 -5.29 19.04 -8.06
CA LEU A 231 -4.06 18.77 -8.82
C LEU A 231 -4.14 19.34 -10.24
N PRO A 232 -3.05 19.96 -10.74
CA PRO A 232 -2.98 20.36 -12.14
C PRO A 232 -2.97 19.10 -13.03
N GLU A 233 -3.75 19.13 -14.11
CA GLU A 233 -3.84 18.02 -15.08
C GLU A 233 -4.18 16.67 -14.41
N VAL A 234 -5.06 16.71 -13.39
CA VAL A 234 -5.55 15.50 -12.73
C VAL A 234 -6.26 14.59 -13.73
N ALA A 235 -5.98 13.30 -13.67
CA ALA A 235 -6.80 12.30 -14.34
C ALA A 235 -8.17 12.26 -13.65
N PRO A 236 -9.27 12.60 -14.36
CA PRO A 236 -10.58 12.86 -13.73
C PRO A 236 -11.10 11.67 -12.92
N GLU A 237 -10.71 10.46 -13.28
CA GLU A 237 -11.17 9.24 -12.62
C GLU A 237 -10.71 9.16 -11.16
N LEU A 238 -9.57 9.73 -10.80
CA LEU A 238 -9.05 9.72 -9.43
C LEU A 238 -9.96 10.50 -8.45
N PRO A 239 -10.16 11.82 -8.61
CA PRO A 239 -11.05 12.57 -7.72
C PRO A 239 -12.50 12.07 -7.78
N GLU A 240 -12.98 11.61 -8.95
CA GLU A 240 -14.32 11.02 -9.08
C GLU A 240 -14.51 9.80 -8.18
N ARG A 241 -13.54 8.87 -8.19
CA ARG A 241 -13.59 7.63 -7.42
C ARG A 241 -13.39 7.87 -5.92
N LEU A 242 -12.51 8.77 -5.51
CA LEU A 242 -12.36 9.15 -4.11
C LEU A 242 -13.63 9.82 -3.56
N ALA A 243 -14.26 10.71 -4.35
CA ALA A 243 -15.51 11.32 -3.96
C ALA A 243 -16.66 10.28 -3.89
N ALA A 244 -16.66 9.28 -4.78
CA ALA A 244 -17.61 8.17 -4.72
C ALA A 244 -17.41 7.31 -3.46
N ALA A 245 -16.16 6.99 -3.10
CA ALA A 245 -15.82 6.22 -1.90
C ALA A 245 -16.33 6.93 -0.62
N LEU A 246 -16.09 8.23 -0.50
CA LEU A 246 -16.58 9.03 0.64
C LEU A 246 -18.11 9.02 0.72
N ARG A 247 -18.81 9.26 -0.39
CA ARG A 247 -20.29 9.25 -0.41
C ARG A 247 -20.90 7.89 -0.10
N LEU A 248 -20.22 6.80 -0.45
CA LEU A 248 -20.69 5.45 -0.17
C LEU A 248 -20.44 5.05 1.28
N ALA A 249 -19.36 5.52 1.89
CA ALA A 249 -19.02 5.20 3.28
C ALA A 249 -20.06 5.72 4.29
N ASP A 250 -20.81 6.77 3.96
CA ASP A 250 -21.91 7.31 4.79
C ASP A 250 -23.17 6.42 4.82
N LYS A 251 -23.18 5.31 4.07
CA LYS A 251 -24.33 4.39 3.96
C LYS A 251 -24.02 3.05 4.62
N ALA A 252 -25.02 2.17 4.64
CA ALA A 252 -24.77 0.76 4.96
C ALA A 252 -23.73 0.16 3.98
N VAL A 253 -22.95 -0.80 4.48
CA VAL A 253 -21.91 -1.46 3.67
C VAL A 253 -22.54 -2.01 2.37
N ALA A 254 -21.99 -1.55 1.25
CA ALA A 254 -22.47 -1.80 -0.09
C ALA A 254 -22.10 -3.23 -0.51
N GLY A 255 -22.98 -3.84 -1.28
CA GLY A 255 -22.68 -5.13 -1.90
C GLY A 255 -21.65 -5.01 -3.03
N PRO A 256 -21.01 -6.11 -3.45
CA PRO A 256 -19.99 -6.08 -4.50
C PRO A 256 -20.45 -5.45 -5.83
N ASP A 257 -21.70 -5.64 -6.23
CA ASP A 257 -22.21 -5.07 -7.49
C ASP A 257 -22.31 -3.54 -7.44
N GLU A 258 -22.70 -2.98 -6.28
CA GLU A 258 -22.75 -1.54 -6.07
C GLU A 258 -21.33 -0.95 -6.02
N LEU A 259 -20.39 -1.64 -5.35
CA LEU A 259 -18.98 -1.26 -5.32
C LEU A 259 -18.36 -1.27 -6.71
N HIS A 260 -18.56 -2.33 -7.48
CA HIS A 260 -18.06 -2.41 -8.86
C HIS A 260 -18.60 -1.28 -9.74
N HIS A 261 -19.88 -0.93 -9.59
CA HIS A 261 -20.47 0.13 -10.37
C HIS A 261 -19.91 1.51 -10.02
N ALA A 262 -19.70 1.79 -8.73
CA ALA A 262 -19.29 3.10 -8.27
C ALA A 262 -17.77 3.30 -8.22
N LEU A 263 -17.03 2.28 -7.82
CA LEU A 263 -15.60 2.34 -7.50
C LEU A 263 -14.73 1.51 -8.44
N GLY A 264 -15.32 0.62 -9.24
CA GLY A 264 -14.60 -0.29 -10.14
C GLY A 264 -14.18 -1.59 -9.46
N GLN A 265 -13.31 -2.36 -10.11
CA GLN A 265 -12.91 -3.71 -9.65
C GLN A 265 -11.54 -3.72 -8.96
N GLY A 266 -10.97 -2.54 -8.70
CA GLY A 266 -9.66 -2.39 -8.08
C GLY A 266 -8.47 -2.65 -9.03
N ARG A 267 -8.69 -2.84 -10.33
CA ARG A 267 -7.61 -3.26 -11.24
C ARG A 267 -6.67 -2.14 -11.63
N THR A 268 -7.15 -0.90 -11.59
CA THR A 268 -6.34 0.30 -11.79
C THR A 268 -6.05 0.96 -10.44
N ALA A 269 -4.99 1.76 -10.37
CA ALA A 269 -4.53 2.34 -9.11
C ALA A 269 -5.60 3.17 -8.38
N GLU A 270 -6.35 4.00 -9.11
CA GLU A 270 -7.41 4.82 -8.51
C GLU A 270 -8.61 4.00 -8.03
N GLU A 271 -8.88 2.86 -8.66
CA GLU A 271 -9.91 1.93 -8.22
C GLU A 271 -9.52 1.24 -6.93
N ALA A 272 -8.30 0.68 -6.88
CA ALA A 272 -7.80 -0.02 -5.70
C ALA A 272 -7.80 0.91 -4.48
N LEU A 273 -7.31 2.14 -4.67
CA LEU A 273 -7.30 3.17 -3.63
C LEU A 273 -8.71 3.51 -3.15
N ALA A 274 -9.65 3.74 -4.07
CA ALA A 274 -11.01 4.09 -3.71
C ALA A 274 -11.74 2.98 -2.96
N VAL A 275 -11.54 1.72 -3.36
CA VAL A 275 -12.09 0.55 -2.66
C VAL A 275 -11.52 0.44 -1.26
N ALA A 276 -10.19 0.52 -1.11
CA ALA A 276 -9.54 0.39 0.19
C ALA A 276 -9.98 1.50 1.14
N LEU A 277 -10.05 2.74 0.64
CA LEU A 277 -10.53 3.89 1.40
C LEU A 277 -12.00 3.72 1.81
N TYR A 278 -12.84 3.26 0.88
CA TYR A 278 -14.23 2.94 1.17
C TYR A 278 -14.34 1.88 2.27
N ALA A 279 -13.60 0.77 2.14
CA ALA A 279 -13.67 -0.35 3.08
C ALA A 279 -13.32 0.11 4.50
N VAL A 280 -12.25 0.89 4.64
CA VAL A 280 -11.85 1.49 5.93
C VAL A 280 -12.93 2.42 6.49
N LEU A 281 -13.46 3.34 5.68
CA LEU A 281 -14.41 4.33 6.19
C LEU A 281 -15.79 3.73 6.50
N ALA A 282 -16.26 2.79 5.67
CA ALA A 282 -17.58 2.17 5.83
C ALA A 282 -17.65 1.23 7.05
N THR A 283 -16.50 0.75 7.54
CA THR A 283 -16.41 -0.08 8.76
C THR A 283 -15.90 0.70 9.97
N ALA A 284 -15.66 1.99 9.83
CA ALA A 284 -15.22 2.81 10.94
C ALA A 284 -16.29 2.80 12.07
N PRO A 285 -15.88 2.68 13.35
CA PRO A 285 -16.82 2.76 14.46
C PRO A 285 -17.62 4.06 14.40
N ALA A 286 -18.92 3.98 14.69
CA ALA A 286 -19.77 5.17 14.79
C ALA A 286 -19.20 6.15 15.82
N GLU A 287 -19.37 7.45 15.58
CA GLU A 287 -18.86 8.48 16.47
C GLU A 287 -19.37 8.28 17.91
N GLY A 288 -18.44 8.14 18.86
CA GLY A 288 -18.73 7.92 20.27
C GLY A 288 -18.94 6.45 20.69
N ALA A 289 -18.81 5.48 19.78
CA ALA A 289 -18.73 4.06 20.13
C ALA A 289 -17.34 3.69 20.67
N ASP A 290 -17.28 2.63 21.50
CA ASP A 290 -16.00 2.08 21.95
C ASP A 290 -15.17 1.61 20.76
N MET A 291 -13.96 2.13 20.66
CA MET A 291 -13.04 1.81 19.57
C MET A 291 -12.36 0.47 19.85
N ASP A 292 -12.57 -0.51 18.99
CA ASP A 292 -11.80 -1.76 18.94
C ASP A 292 -10.99 -1.78 17.64
N PRO A 293 -9.69 -1.39 17.69
CA PRO A 293 -8.82 -1.33 16.52
C PRO A 293 -8.73 -2.67 15.77
N ALA A 294 -8.65 -3.79 16.50
CA ALA A 294 -8.50 -5.10 15.89
C ALA A 294 -9.80 -5.61 15.25
N ARG A 295 -10.95 -5.20 15.77
CA ARG A 295 -12.23 -5.44 15.11
C ARG A 295 -12.36 -4.61 13.83
N HIS A 296 -12.08 -3.31 13.90
CA HIS A 296 -12.14 -2.43 12.73
C HIS A 296 -11.20 -2.94 11.62
N PHE A 297 -9.98 -3.37 11.97
CA PHE A 297 -9.04 -3.98 11.04
C PHE A 297 -9.62 -5.20 10.31
N ARG A 298 -10.17 -6.17 11.05
CA ARG A 298 -10.75 -7.38 10.44
C ARG A 298 -11.96 -7.05 9.56
N GLU A 299 -12.85 -6.18 10.02
CA GLU A 299 -14.05 -5.80 9.28
C GLU A 299 -13.69 -5.06 7.97
N ALA A 300 -12.76 -4.10 8.01
CA ALA A 300 -12.32 -3.36 6.83
C ALA A 300 -11.66 -4.29 5.79
N LEU A 301 -10.75 -5.17 6.24
CA LEU A 301 -10.10 -6.11 5.33
C LEU A 301 -11.10 -7.09 4.72
N ALA A 302 -12.07 -7.58 5.49
CA ALA A 302 -13.14 -8.42 4.96
C ALA A 302 -13.93 -7.67 3.87
N VAL A 303 -14.28 -6.40 4.05
CA VAL A 303 -14.94 -5.62 2.98
C VAL A 303 -14.03 -5.48 1.75
N ALA A 304 -12.76 -5.16 1.95
CA ALA A 304 -11.81 -4.92 0.86
C ALA A 304 -11.55 -6.16 -0.02
N VAL A 305 -11.46 -7.36 0.56
CA VAL A 305 -11.09 -8.58 -0.19
C VAL A 305 -12.27 -9.29 -0.86
N ASN A 306 -13.52 -8.98 -0.47
CA ASN A 306 -14.71 -9.71 -0.93
C ASN A 306 -15.42 -9.11 -2.14
N GLN A 307 -14.97 -7.96 -2.65
CA GLN A 307 -15.56 -7.38 -3.85
C GLN A 307 -15.26 -8.20 -5.12
N GLY A 308 -14.18 -8.98 -5.14
CA GLY A 308 -13.66 -9.60 -6.37
C GLY A 308 -12.87 -8.59 -7.21
N GLY A 309 -11.95 -9.09 -8.04
CA GLY A 309 -10.97 -8.24 -8.72
C GLY A 309 -9.64 -8.21 -7.97
N ALA A 310 -8.99 -7.05 -7.83
CA ALA A 310 -7.68 -6.92 -7.16
C ALA A 310 -7.83 -6.94 -5.62
N SER A 311 -8.30 -8.08 -5.10
CA SER A 311 -8.60 -8.26 -3.67
C SER A 311 -7.36 -8.18 -2.78
N ASP A 312 -6.21 -8.69 -3.24
CA ASP A 312 -4.90 -8.53 -2.61
C ASP A 312 -4.53 -7.06 -2.45
N THR A 313 -4.54 -6.28 -3.53
CA THR A 313 -4.16 -4.87 -3.45
C THR A 313 -5.13 -4.05 -2.61
N ALA A 314 -6.45 -4.23 -2.77
CA ALA A 314 -7.42 -3.55 -1.94
C ALA A 314 -7.23 -3.88 -0.44
N GLY A 315 -6.99 -5.15 -0.12
CA GLY A 315 -6.68 -5.60 1.24
C GLY A 315 -5.40 -4.97 1.79
N SER A 316 -4.32 -4.97 0.99
CA SER A 316 -3.03 -4.40 1.34
C SER A 316 -3.13 -2.91 1.67
N LEU A 317 -3.78 -2.12 0.80
CA LEU A 317 -3.97 -0.69 1.03
C LEU A 317 -4.81 -0.41 2.29
N ALA A 318 -5.90 -1.16 2.51
CA ALA A 318 -6.72 -1.01 3.72
C ALA A 318 -5.92 -1.34 4.99
N GLY A 319 -5.10 -2.39 4.92
CA GLY A 319 -4.20 -2.79 6.00
C GLY A 319 -3.12 -1.74 6.29
N ASN A 320 -2.52 -1.16 5.25
CA ASN A 320 -1.56 -0.06 5.41
C ASN A 320 -2.19 1.16 6.08
N ILE A 321 -3.42 1.54 5.69
CA ILE A 321 -4.16 2.69 6.24
C ILE A 321 -4.41 2.49 7.73
N LEU A 322 -4.99 1.35 8.10
CA LEU A 322 -5.35 1.08 9.50
C LEU A 322 -4.12 0.82 10.37
N GLY A 323 -3.09 0.20 9.82
CA GLY A 323 -1.81 0.04 10.49
C GLY A 323 -1.09 1.38 10.70
N ALA A 324 -1.16 2.31 9.74
CA ALA A 324 -0.63 3.66 9.92
C ALA A 324 -1.43 4.47 10.94
N PHE A 325 -2.76 4.26 11.02
CA PHE A 325 -3.65 4.98 11.92
C PHE A 325 -3.57 4.48 13.37
N TYR A 326 -3.67 3.16 13.58
CA TYR A 326 -3.70 2.51 14.89
C TYR A 326 -2.35 1.97 15.38
N GLY A 327 -1.33 1.90 14.51
CA GLY A 327 -0.10 1.19 14.83
C GLY A 327 -0.31 -0.33 14.92
N GLU A 328 0.53 -1.03 15.68
CA GLU A 328 0.44 -2.48 15.85
C GLU A 328 -0.79 -2.94 16.65
N ASP A 329 -1.46 -2.04 17.38
CA ASP A 329 -2.60 -2.36 18.26
C ASP A 329 -3.81 -2.90 17.49
N CYS A 330 -3.93 -2.60 16.19
CA CYS A 330 -5.00 -3.13 15.34
C CYS A 330 -4.72 -4.52 14.77
N LEU A 331 -3.48 -5.02 14.89
CA LEU A 331 -3.05 -6.23 14.21
C LEU A 331 -3.43 -7.48 15.02
N PRO A 332 -4.27 -8.40 14.49
CA PRO A 332 -4.60 -9.64 15.18
C PRO A 332 -3.36 -10.52 15.40
N SER A 333 -3.06 -10.84 16.66
CA SER A 333 -1.89 -11.67 17.01
C SER A 333 -1.93 -13.05 16.34
N GLN A 334 -3.12 -13.65 16.23
CA GLN A 334 -3.28 -14.93 15.53
C GLN A 334 -2.97 -14.83 14.02
N TRP A 335 -3.22 -13.68 13.39
CA TRP A 335 -2.94 -13.49 11.98
C TRP A 335 -1.45 -13.25 11.76
N LEU A 336 -0.81 -12.47 12.64
CA LEU A 336 0.64 -12.29 12.64
C LEU A 336 1.40 -13.63 12.80
N ALA A 337 0.87 -14.55 13.61
CA ALA A 337 1.46 -15.88 13.79
C ALA A 337 1.29 -16.80 12.56
N ALA A 338 0.25 -16.58 11.75
CA ALA A 338 -0.05 -17.37 10.56
C ALA A 338 0.50 -16.76 9.25
N LEU A 339 0.85 -15.47 9.27
CA LEU A 339 1.51 -14.77 8.17
C LEU A 339 2.87 -15.42 7.87
N GLU A 340 3.19 -15.55 6.59
CA GLU A 340 4.49 -16.05 6.17
C GLU A 340 5.59 -15.01 6.43
N ALA A 341 6.68 -15.45 7.06
CA ALA A 341 7.90 -14.66 7.27
C ALA A 341 7.69 -13.23 7.84
N PRO A 342 6.89 -13.04 8.92
CA PRO A 342 6.63 -11.73 9.49
C PRO A 342 7.92 -11.03 9.97
N ASP A 343 8.96 -11.80 10.30
CA ASP A 343 10.25 -11.27 10.74
C ASP A 343 11.01 -10.56 9.61
N VAL A 344 10.79 -10.91 8.35
CA VAL A 344 11.37 -10.18 7.20
C VAL A 344 10.75 -8.78 7.10
N ILE A 345 9.42 -8.71 7.27
CA ILE A 345 8.67 -7.44 7.27
C ILE A 345 9.10 -6.59 8.47
N ARG A 346 9.17 -7.18 9.67
CA ARG A 346 9.69 -6.49 10.87
C ARG A 346 11.13 -6.03 10.70
N GLY A 347 11.97 -6.82 10.03
CA GLY A 347 13.36 -6.46 9.75
C GLY A 347 13.45 -5.20 8.89
N MET A 348 12.68 -5.12 7.79
CA MET A 348 12.61 -3.91 6.97
C MET A 348 12.01 -2.72 7.72
N ALA A 349 10.94 -2.94 8.49
CA ALA A 349 10.36 -1.91 9.36
C ALA A 349 11.42 -1.35 10.32
N GLY A 350 12.22 -2.22 10.94
CA GLY A 350 13.33 -1.85 11.81
C GLY A 350 14.43 -1.06 11.11
N GLN A 351 14.76 -1.39 9.85
CA GLN A 351 15.69 -0.57 9.06
C GLN A 351 15.15 0.85 8.85
N LEU A 352 13.86 0.99 8.52
CA LEU A 352 13.23 2.29 8.33
C LEU A 352 13.17 3.09 9.64
N VAL A 353 12.78 2.45 10.75
CA VAL A 353 12.79 3.06 12.09
C VAL A 353 14.17 3.60 12.43
N LYS A 354 15.22 2.79 12.22
CA LYS A 354 16.61 3.16 12.52
C LYS A 354 17.03 4.44 11.81
N VAL A 355 16.74 4.57 10.51
CA VAL A 355 17.17 5.74 9.72
C VAL A 355 16.26 6.96 9.88
N THR A 356 15.06 6.80 10.43
CA THR A 356 14.09 7.90 10.60
C THR A 356 14.02 8.45 12.02
N THR A 357 14.36 7.64 13.04
CA THR A 357 14.30 8.02 14.46
C THR A 357 15.67 8.09 15.13
N GLY A 358 16.69 7.46 14.53
CA GLY A 358 17.97 7.23 15.19
C GLY A 358 17.95 6.12 16.24
N GLU A 359 16.80 5.46 16.45
CA GLU A 359 16.66 4.30 17.32
C GLU A 359 16.98 3.01 16.54
N GLY A 360 18.18 2.44 16.72
CA GLY A 360 18.55 1.13 16.16
C GLY A 360 20.05 0.90 16.06
#